data_AF-A0A074ZMC8-F1
#
_entry.id   AF-A0A074ZMC8-F1
#
_cell.length_a   1.000
_cell.length_b   1.000
_cell.length_c   1.000
_cell.angle_alpha   90.00
_cell.angle_beta   90.00
_cell.angle_gamma   90.00
#
_symmetry.space_group_name_H-M   'P 1'
#
loop_
_entity.id
_entity.type
_entity.pdbx_description
1 polymer ?
#
loop_
_entity_poly.entity_id
_entity_poly.type
_entity_poly.pdbx_seq_one_letter_code
_entity_poly.pdbx_strand_id
1 'polypeptide(L)'
;MNEAFNKLYQIACSIDPLESELGFATLKICGKELPHRLTPYVPSWSASDVCFWLDRVGFKELSELFIQMNIDGDVLLSLDDFHLQHGLNISNSITRLKFLQSLARLKLQADYSSIDHTNLAEWLLWAATLIPKSKRKKDTWSTKVSSGDQLELTFSSGKSHALRIEPSRNLRQYTHNLIAAGVDRMHLAQLTNDTLLNDCHIANGLHRAQILVGVQIYPYFGALNLSCAFQVLQSGGVDSENAPTPDCSDRREISNRELDVFISYRRSTGDRLASLVRAHLLARNYTVFLDVLSMPAGKFTESIRAAIYNSNNYILVLTNGCLDRCRNDHKCEDWIHREIVWAMEYNCNIIPVFDGNFEWPNPEELPEDMRQIQTYHGITWRHDYQDAWVSELERLMKVQRGFRQRSDNTEPRSS
;
A
#
# COMPACT_ATOMS: atom_id res chain seq x y z
N MET A 1 -35.70 28.72 -4.41
CA MET A 1 -35.78 27.92 -5.65
C MET A 1 -34.52 28.03 -6.50
N ASN A 2 -34.03 29.23 -6.82
CA ASN A 2 -32.81 29.41 -7.65
C ASN A 2 -31.53 28.80 -7.07
N GLU A 3 -31.31 28.86 -5.74
CA GLU A 3 -30.11 28.26 -5.14
C GLU A 3 -30.08 26.73 -5.27
N ALA A 4 -31.24 26.08 -5.22
CA ALA A 4 -31.35 24.63 -5.41
C ALA A 4 -31.03 24.21 -6.84
N PHE A 5 -31.52 24.98 -7.83
CA PHE A 5 -31.17 24.74 -9.24
C PHE A 5 -29.70 25.02 -9.52
N ASN A 6 -29.10 26.07 -8.93
CA ASN A 6 -27.67 26.34 -9.08
C ASN A 6 -26.81 25.18 -8.55
N LYS A 7 -27.16 24.61 -7.39
CA LYS A 7 -26.52 23.39 -6.87
C LYS A 7 -26.76 22.20 -7.80
N LEU A 8 -27.96 22.07 -8.38
CA LEU A 8 -28.27 20.99 -9.31
C LEU A 8 -27.46 21.10 -10.62
N TYR A 9 -27.27 22.31 -11.15
CA TYR A 9 -26.37 22.55 -12.28
C TYR A 9 -24.92 22.24 -11.93
N GLN A 10 -24.46 22.55 -10.72
CA GLN A 10 -23.13 22.15 -10.26
C GLN A 10 -22.97 20.63 -10.21
N ILE A 11 -23.99 19.91 -9.72
CA ILE A 11 -24.00 18.44 -9.66
C ILE A 11 -24.02 17.83 -11.07
N ALA A 12 -24.88 18.33 -11.96
CA ALA A 12 -24.94 17.88 -13.36
C ALA A 12 -23.59 18.09 -14.07
N CYS A 13 -22.92 19.19 -13.75
CA CYS A 13 -21.58 19.54 -14.25
C CYS A 13 -20.43 18.85 -13.51
N SER A 14 -20.71 17.97 -12.55
CA SER A 14 -19.67 17.19 -11.87
C SER A 14 -18.94 16.29 -12.87
N ILE A 15 -17.67 16.04 -12.60
CA ILE A 15 -16.83 15.11 -13.36
C ILE A 15 -17.16 13.66 -12.96
N ASP A 16 -17.77 13.47 -11.78
CA ASP A 16 -18.25 12.17 -11.35
C ASP A 16 -19.40 11.70 -12.28
N PRO A 17 -19.29 10.51 -12.91
CA PRO A 17 -20.27 10.03 -13.87
C PRO A 17 -21.68 9.88 -13.29
N LEU A 18 -21.79 9.41 -12.04
CA LEU A 18 -23.06 9.14 -11.37
C LEU A 18 -23.73 10.45 -10.93
N GLU A 19 -22.97 11.37 -10.32
CA GLU A 19 -23.49 12.69 -9.96
C GLU A 19 -23.96 13.46 -11.19
N SER A 20 -23.18 13.42 -12.27
CA SER A 20 -23.55 14.04 -13.53
C SER A 20 -24.83 13.43 -14.07
N GLU A 21 -24.93 12.10 -14.16
CA GLU A 21 -26.12 11.41 -14.69
C GLU A 21 -27.39 11.76 -13.90
N LEU A 22 -27.32 11.73 -12.57
CA LEU A 22 -28.44 12.08 -11.69
C LEU A 22 -28.81 13.56 -11.80
N GLY A 23 -27.83 14.46 -11.86
CA GLY A 23 -28.05 15.89 -12.05
C GLY A 23 -28.76 16.19 -13.37
N PHE A 24 -28.30 15.59 -14.46
CA PHE A 24 -28.92 15.72 -15.78
C PHE A 24 -30.33 15.12 -15.83
N ALA A 25 -30.53 13.93 -15.28
CA ALA A 25 -31.86 13.30 -15.23
C ALA A 25 -32.85 14.19 -14.48
N THR A 26 -32.42 14.79 -13.37
CA THR A 26 -33.23 15.71 -12.57
C THR A 26 -33.53 17.00 -13.33
N LEU A 27 -32.54 17.63 -13.97
CA LEU A 27 -32.75 18.85 -14.79
C LEU A 27 -33.71 18.59 -15.95
N LYS A 28 -33.61 17.42 -16.58
CA LYS A 28 -34.49 16.97 -17.66
C LYS A 28 -35.93 16.81 -17.17
N ILE A 29 -36.13 16.17 -16.02
CA ILE A 29 -37.45 16.05 -15.39
C ILE A 29 -38.03 17.43 -15.03
N CYS A 30 -37.18 18.36 -14.59
CA CYS A 30 -37.58 19.74 -14.28
C CYS A 30 -37.76 20.65 -15.50
N GLY A 31 -37.55 20.15 -16.73
CA GLY A 31 -37.70 20.93 -17.97
C GLY A 31 -36.70 22.10 -18.09
N LYS A 32 -35.50 21.97 -17.50
CA LYS A 32 -34.44 22.97 -17.57
C LYS A 32 -33.47 22.68 -18.71
N GLU A 33 -32.80 23.71 -19.21
CA GLU A 33 -31.71 23.56 -20.17
C GLU A 33 -30.60 22.71 -19.56
N LEU A 34 -30.01 21.83 -20.39
CA LEU A 34 -29.00 20.91 -19.94
C LEU A 34 -27.62 21.53 -20.18
N PRO A 35 -26.72 21.57 -19.18
CA PRO A 35 -25.36 22.07 -19.39
C PRO A 35 -24.59 21.13 -20.33
N HIS A 36 -23.45 21.58 -20.87
CA HIS A 36 -22.54 20.70 -21.60
C HIS A 36 -22.05 19.57 -20.69
N ARG A 37 -21.83 18.36 -21.21
CA ARG A 37 -21.33 17.24 -20.39
C ARG A 37 -19.83 17.07 -20.61
N LEU A 38 -19.05 17.21 -19.54
CA LEU A 38 -17.61 16.92 -19.57
C LEU A 38 -17.37 15.46 -19.22
N THR A 39 -16.46 14.81 -19.93
CA THR A 39 -16.06 13.43 -19.66
C THR A 39 -15.08 13.38 -18.48
N PRO A 40 -15.00 12.27 -17.73
CA PRO A 40 -13.98 12.10 -16.71
C PRO A 40 -12.56 11.91 -17.28
N TYR A 41 -12.45 11.59 -18.57
CA TYR A 41 -11.19 11.37 -19.30
C TYR A 41 -10.51 12.70 -19.67
N VAL A 42 -10.06 13.45 -18.65
CA VAL A 42 -9.46 14.79 -18.83
C VAL A 42 -8.32 14.85 -19.85
N PRO A 43 -7.38 13.87 -19.93
CA PRO A 43 -6.32 13.90 -20.94
C PRO A 43 -6.82 13.93 -22.39
N SER A 44 -8.07 13.54 -22.64
CA SER A 44 -8.68 13.53 -23.98
C SER A 44 -9.53 14.77 -24.29
N TRP A 45 -9.59 15.74 -23.37
CA TRP A 45 -10.40 16.94 -23.55
C TRP A 45 -9.87 17.82 -24.68
N SER A 46 -10.79 18.34 -25.48
CA SER A 46 -10.47 19.39 -26.45
C SER A 46 -10.30 20.75 -25.77
N ALA A 47 -9.71 21.73 -26.48
CA ALA A 47 -9.66 23.11 -26.00
C ALA A 47 -11.06 23.70 -25.70
N SER A 48 -12.09 23.24 -26.40
CA SER A 48 -13.49 23.62 -26.13
C SER A 48 -13.98 23.05 -24.80
N ASP A 49 -13.67 21.79 -24.49
CA ASP A 49 -14.02 21.16 -23.20
C ASP A 49 -13.34 21.87 -22.03
N VAL A 50 -12.07 22.26 -22.21
CA VAL A 50 -11.34 23.09 -21.24
C VAL A 50 -12.04 24.42 -20.98
N CYS A 51 -12.59 25.08 -22.01
CA CYS A 51 -13.34 26.33 -21.83
C CYS A 51 -14.62 26.13 -21.01
N PHE A 52 -15.35 25.03 -21.22
CA PHE A 52 -16.51 24.71 -20.40
C PHE A 52 -16.13 24.44 -18.94
N TRP A 53 -14.96 23.85 -18.69
CA TRP A 53 -14.43 23.71 -17.34
C TRP A 53 -14.06 25.07 -16.74
N LEU A 54 -13.38 25.95 -17.48
CA LEU A 54 -13.02 27.30 -17.04
C LEU A 54 -14.25 28.11 -16.62
N ASP A 55 -15.35 28.05 -17.38
CA ASP A 55 -16.60 28.74 -17.01
C ASP A 55 -17.12 28.23 -15.65
N ARG A 56 -17.08 26.91 -15.42
CA ARG A 56 -17.54 26.29 -14.15
C ARG A 56 -16.70 26.66 -12.94
N VAL A 57 -15.38 26.77 -13.12
CA VAL A 57 -14.47 27.11 -12.02
C VAL A 57 -14.35 28.63 -11.79
N GLY A 58 -15.05 29.44 -12.60
CA GLY A 58 -15.09 30.90 -12.47
C GLY A 58 -13.95 31.64 -13.18
N PHE A 59 -13.36 31.02 -14.20
CA PHE A 59 -12.25 31.55 -15.00
C PHE A 59 -12.63 31.73 -16.47
N LYS A 60 -13.91 32.00 -16.76
CA LYS A 60 -14.45 32.17 -18.12
C LYS A 60 -13.67 33.18 -18.96
N GLU A 61 -13.18 34.25 -18.34
CA GLU A 61 -12.40 35.31 -18.98
C GLU A 61 -11.13 34.80 -19.69
N LEU A 62 -10.60 33.65 -19.26
CA LEU A 62 -9.42 33.03 -19.87
C LEU A 62 -9.74 32.16 -21.10
N SER A 63 -11.02 31.91 -21.40
CA SER A 63 -11.42 30.94 -22.45
C SER A 63 -10.86 31.30 -23.83
N GLU A 64 -10.92 32.58 -24.21
CA GLU A 64 -10.40 33.03 -25.51
C GLU A 64 -8.89 32.78 -25.63
N LEU A 65 -8.14 33.06 -24.56
CA LEU A 65 -6.70 32.85 -24.51
C LEU A 65 -6.36 31.35 -24.59
N PHE A 66 -7.10 30.50 -23.88
CA PHE A 66 -6.89 29.05 -23.90
C PHE A 66 -7.17 28.45 -25.29
N ILE A 67 -8.18 28.95 -26.01
CA ILE A 67 -8.44 28.55 -27.40
C ILE A 67 -7.30 29.01 -28.31
N GLN A 68 -6.86 30.27 -28.19
CA GLN A 68 -5.79 30.82 -29.02
C GLN A 68 -4.46 30.07 -28.85
N MET A 69 -4.16 29.66 -27.62
CA MET A 69 -2.95 28.89 -27.31
C MET A 69 -3.13 27.37 -27.52
N ASN A 70 -4.31 26.93 -27.95
CA ASN A 70 -4.68 25.53 -28.14
C ASN A 70 -4.39 24.67 -26.89
N ILE A 71 -4.79 25.16 -25.73
CA ILE A 71 -4.63 24.44 -24.46
C ILE A 71 -5.73 23.39 -24.35
N ASP A 72 -5.37 22.15 -24.65
CA ASP A 72 -6.21 20.97 -24.47
C ASP A 72 -6.08 20.38 -23.05
N GLY A 73 -6.76 19.26 -22.80
CA GLY A 73 -6.76 18.61 -21.49
C GLY A 73 -5.39 18.14 -21.01
N ASP A 74 -4.53 17.67 -21.91
CA ASP A 74 -3.20 17.18 -21.57
C ASP A 74 -2.27 18.32 -21.18
N VAL A 75 -2.28 19.41 -21.96
CA VAL A 75 -1.54 20.63 -21.63
C VAL A 75 -2.06 21.27 -20.35
N LEU A 76 -3.39 21.31 -20.15
CA LEU A 76 -4.02 21.83 -18.92
C LEU A 76 -3.50 21.11 -17.66
N LEU A 77 -3.40 19.78 -17.71
CA LEU A 77 -2.89 18.98 -16.60
C LEU A 77 -1.40 19.22 -16.32
N SER A 78 -0.65 19.71 -17.30
CA SER A 78 0.77 20.04 -17.17
C SER A 78 1.04 21.46 -16.66
N LEU A 79 0.03 22.34 -16.61
CA LEU A 79 0.23 23.73 -16.18
C LEU A 79 0.69 23.84 -14.72
N ASP A 80 1.66 24.72 -14.50
CA ASP A 80 2.21 25.08 -13.19
C ASP A 80 2.21 26.61 -12.98
N ASP A 81 2.69 27.08 -11.82
CA ASP A 81 2.72 28.53 -11.53
C ASP A 81 3.56 29.32 -12.53
N PHE A 82 4.63 28.72 -13.07
CA PHE A 82 5.50 29.36 -14.06
C PHE A 82 4.73 29.62 -15.37
N HIS A 83 4.01 28.62 -15.88
CA HIS A 83 3.18 28.77 -17.08
C HIS A 83 2.04 29.78 -16.85
N LEU A 84 1.41 29.77 -15.69
CA LEU A 84 0.36 30.74 -15.36
C LEU A 84 0.90 32.18 -15.32
N GLN A 85 2.09 32.38 -14.74
CA GLN A 85 2.69 33.70 -14.61
C GLN A 85 3.27 34.23 -15.92
N HIS A 86 4.05 33.41 -16.63
CA HIS A 86 4.84 33.84 -17.79
C HIS A 86 4.18 33.49 -19.13
N GLY A 87 3.43 32.38 -19.21
CA GLY A 87 2.73 31.97 -20.41
C GLY A 87 1.37 32.66 -20.56
N LEU A 88 0.54 32.60 -19.52
CA LEU A 88 -0.82 33.16 -19.51
C LEU A 88 -0.90 34.59 -18.96
N ASN A 89 0.23 35.16 -18.53
CA ASN A 89 0.35 36.52 -17.99
C ASN A 89 -0.58 36.81 -16.80
N ILE A 90 -0.87 35.81 -15.96
CA ILE A 90 -1.68 35.98 -14.75
C ILE A 90 -0.78 36.50 -13.63
N SER A 91 -0.56 37.81 -13.60
CA SER A 91 0.36 38.45 -12.63
C SER A 91 -0.11 38.34 -11.18
N ASN A 92 -1.42 38.32 -10.95
CA ASN A 92 -2.01 38.24 -9.61
C ASN A 92 -1.82 36.84 -8.98
N SER A 93 -0.99 36.76 -7.94
CA SER A 93 -0.66 35.51 -7.25
C SER A 93 -1.86 34.82 -6.58
N ILE A 94 -2.86 35.58 -6.11
CA ILE A 94 -4.09 35.00 -5.52
C ILE A 94 -4.94 34.34 -6.61
N THR A 95 -4.97 34.93 -7.80
CA THR A 95 -5.71 34.37 -8.94
C THR A 95 -5.06 33.08 -9.42
N ARG A 96 -3.72 33.05 -9.54
CA ARG A 96 -2.98 31.82 -9.83
C ARG A 96 -3.19 30.75 -8.78
N LEU A 97 -3.15 31.11 -7.49
CA LEU A 97 -3.41 30.18 -6.39
C LEU A 97 -4.81 29.55 -6.49
N LYS A 98 -5.86 30.36 -6.74
CA LYS A 98 -7.22 29.85 -6.93
C LYS A 98 -7.33 28.93 -8.15
N PHE A 99 -6.65 29.27 -9.25
CA PHE A 99 -6.61 28.44 -10.43
C PHE A 99 -5.96 27.09 -10.13
N LEU A 100 -4.77 27.09 -9.52
CA LEU A 100 -4.05 25.86 -9.13
C LEU A 100 -4.86 25.01 -8.15
N GLN A 101 -5.62 25.61 -7.25
CA GLN A 101 -6.54 24.87 -6.36
C GLN A 101 -7.66 24.17 -7.14
N SER A 102 -8.25 24.84 -8.14
CA SER A 102 -9.25 24.25 -9.02
C SER A 102 -8.64 23.14 -9.90
N LEU A 103 -7.44 23.35 -10.43
CA LEU A 103 -6.71 22.35 -11.22
C LEU A 103 -6.34 21.12 -10.37
N ALA A 104 -5.89 21.31 -9.13
CA ALA A 104 -5.61 20.20 -8.22
C ALA A 104 -6.85 19.36 -7.94
N ARG A 105 -8.03 19.99 -7.80
CA ARG A 105 -9.31 19.27 -7.70
C ARG A 105 -9.64 18.48 -8.96
N LEU A 106 -9.46 19.08 -10.14
CA LEU A 106 -9.64 18.41 -11.42
C LEU A 106 -8.74 17.17 -11.53
N LYS A 107 -7.44 17.32 -11.22
CA LYS A 107 -6.45 16.22 -11.25
C LYS A 107 -6.84 15.03 -10.36
N LEU A 108 -7.55 15.27 -9.26
CA LEU A 108 -7.99 14.22 -8.34
C LEU A 108 -9.24 13.47 -8.84
N GLN A 109 -10.08 14.13 -9.61
CA GLN A 109 -11.33 13.57 -10.15
C GLN A 109 -11.14 12.93 -11.53
N ALA A 110 -10.10 13.33 -12.26
CA ALA A 110 -9.78 12.80 -13.57
C ALA A 110 -9.58 11.28 -13.57
N ASP A 111 -10.06 10.66 -14.64
CA ASP A 111 -9.78 9.27 -15.00
C ASP A 111 -8.58 9.22 -15.95
N TYR A 112 -7.54 8.48 -15.54
CA TYR A 112 -6.28 8.32 -16.28
C TYR A 112 -6.18 6.94 -16.95
N SER A 113 -7.20 6.10 -16.91
CA SER A 113 -7.16 4.71 -17.44
C SER A 113 -6.76 4.59 -18.91
N SER A 114 -6.95 5.64 -19.71
CA SER A 114 -6.52 5.70 -21.11
C SER A 114 -5.00 5.80 -21.28
N ILE A 115 -4.29 6.41 -20.33
CA ILE A 115 -2.83 6.66 -20.36
C ILE A 115 -2.07 5.89 -19.27
N ASP A 116 -2.76 5.41 -18.24
CA ASP A 116 -2.19 4.68 -17.09
C ASP A 116 -2.47 3.19 -17.19
N HIS A 117 -1.70 2.48 -18.01
CA HIS A 117 -1.83 1.03 -18.18
C HIS A 117 -1.39 0.24 -16.93
N THR A 118 -0.65 0.87 -16.02
CA THR A 118 -0.13 0.22 -14.81
C THR A 118 -0.95 0.52 -13.56
N ASN A 119 -1.98 1.36 -13.66
CA ASN A 119 -2.81 1.78 -12.54
C ASN A 119 -1.98 2.48 -11.43
N LEU A 120 -1.05 3.33 -11.82
CA LEU A 120 -0.23 4.18 -10.96
C LEU A 120 -1.09 5.10 -10.07
N ALA A 121 -2.24 5.56 -10.55
CA ALA A 121 -3.17 6.37 -9.76
C ALA A 121 -3.58 5.70 -8.43
N GLU A 122 -3.88 4.40 -8.47
CA GLU A 122 -4.24 3.60 -7.28
C GLU A 122 -3.03 3.37 -6.38
N TRP A 123 -1.84 3.24 -6.96
CA TRP A 123 -0.62 3.15 -6.17
C TRP A 123 -0.34 4.45 -5.39
N LEU A 124 -0.52 5.61 -6.02
CA LEU A 124 -0.37 6.90 -5.35
C LEU A 124 -1.40 7.10 -4.25
N LEU A 125 -2.63 6.63 -4.46
CA LEU A 125 -3.67 6.66 -3.44
C LEU A 125 -3.26 5.80 -2.23
N TRP A 126 -2.69 4.62 -2.45
CA TRP A 126 -2.10 3.81 -1.40
C TRP A 126 -0.92 4.52 -0.71
N ALA A 127 0.03 5.07 -1.45
CA ALA A 127 1.19 5.76 -0.89
C ALA A 127 0.79 6.96 -0.01
N ALA A 128 -0.32 7.63 -0.33
CA ALA A 128 -0.86 8.72 0.48
C ALA A 128 -1.28 8.26 1.90
N THR A 129 -1.56 6.97 2.08
CA THR A 129 -1.96 6.39 3.38
C THR A 129 -0.79 6.13 4.31
N LEU A 130 0.45 6.14 3.81
CA LEU A 130 1.64 5.75 4.57
C LEU A 130 2.06 6.76 5.67
N ILE A 131 1.40 7.92 5.80
CA ILE A 131 1.65 8.87 6.90
C ILE A 131 0.66 8.68 8.06
N PRO A 132 1.14 8.48 9.30
CA PRO A 132 0.32 8.55 10.50
C PRO A 132 -0.24 9.96 10.72
N LYS A 133 -1.54 10.07 11.00
CA LYS A 133 -2.17 11.35 11.36
C LYS A 133 -1.55 11.92 12.65
N SER A 134 -0.81 13.04 12.55
CA SER A 134 -0.35 13.87 13.69
C SER A 134 -1.49 14.14 14.68
N LYS A 135 -1.40 13.62 15.91
CA LYS A 135 -2.33 13.96 17.01
C LYS A 135 -1.85 15.26 17.65
N ARG A 136 -2.44 16.41 17.30
CA ARG A 136 -2.15 17.69 17.97
C ARG A 136 -2.79 17.71 19.37
N LYS A 137 -1.96 17.83 20.43
CA LYS A 137 -2.39 18.21 21.78
C LYS A 137 -2.89 19.67 21.75
N LYS A 138 -3.98 19.92 22.48
CA LYS A 138 -4.62 21.23 22.63
C LYS A 138 -3.95 21.94 23.81
N ASP A 139 -2.90 22.73 23.55
CA ASP A 139 -2.27 23.50 24.61
C ASP A 139 -2.77 24.95 24.61
N THR A 140 -3.48 25.23 25.70
CA THR A 140 -3.81 26.54 26.23
C THR A 140 -2.53 27.37 26.41
N TRP A 141 -2.64 28.66 26.06
CA TRP A 141 -1.59 29.67 26.04
C TRP A 141 -0.69 29.69 27.29
N SER A 142 0.63 29.63 27.10
CA SER A 142 1.61 30.23 28.02
C SER A 142 2.93 30.53 27.31
N THR A 143 3.26 31.81 27.31
CA THR A 143 4.44 32.43 26.69
C THR A 143 5.71 32.05 27.44
N LYS A 144 6.72 31.51 26.74
CA LYS A 144 8.15 31.69 27.06
C LYS A 144 8.99 31.36 25.83
N VAL A 145 9.80 32.34 25.42
CA VAL A 145 10.79 32.23 24.35
C VAL A 145 12.05 31.58 24.92
N SER A 146 12.53 30.52 24.29
CA SER A 146 13.92 30.05 24.41
C SER A 146 14.28 29.19 23.20
N SER A 147 15.41 29.53 22.60
CA SER A 147 16.06 28.89 21.46
C SER A 147 16.56 27.48 21.79
N GLY A 148 16.56 26.59 20.79
CA GLY A 148 17.24 25.29 20.85
C GLY A 148 16.48 24.19 20.09
N ASP A 149 17.09 23.71 19.01
CA ASP A 149 16.63 22.60 18.17
C ASP A 149 16.41 21.31 18.95
N GLN A 150 15.22 20.70 18.80
CA GLN A 150 14.94 19.25 18.84
C GLN A 150 13.42 19.03 18.71
N LEU A 151 12.97 18.27 17.70
CA LEU A 151 11.57 17.94 17.49
C LEU A 151 11.27 16.53 18.04
N GLU A 152 10.78 16.45 19.28
CA GLU A 152 10.07 15.27 19.82
C GLU A 152 8.56 15.45 19.64
N LEU A 153 7.83 14.41 19.22
CA LEU A 153 6.36 14.42 19.19
C LEU A 153 5.74 13.08 19.64
N THR A 154 4.88 13.14 20.67
CA THR A 154 4.11 12.03 21.27
C THR A 154 2.62 12.10 20.91
N PHE A 155 1.88 10.96 20.97
CA PHE A 155 0.53 10.78 20.38
C PHE A 155 -0.60 10.34 21.38
N SER A 156 -1.82 10.95 21.32
CA SER A 156 -3.08 10.47 21.96
C SER A 156 -4.35 10.48 21.05
N SER A 157 -5.24 9.48 21.20
CA SER A 157 -6.35 8.98 20.33
C SER A 157 -7.64 9.83 20.26
N GLY A 158 -8.37 9.78 19.13
CA GLY A 158 -9.75 10.30 19.05
C GLY A 158 -10.48 10.29 17.68
N LYS A 159 -11.32 9.26 17.49
CA LYS A 159 -12.61 9.09 16.76
C LYS A 159 -12.87 9.66 15.33
N SER A 160 -13.52 8.77 14.57
CA SER A 160 -13.93 8.79 13.17
C SER A 160 -15.10 9.74 12.86
N HIS A 161 -14.97 10.54 11.79
CA HIS A 161 -16.08 11.07 10.99
C HIS A 161 -15.60 11.25 9.54
N ALA A 162 -16.52 10.98 8.60
CA ALA A 162 -16.42 11.00 7.13
C ALA A 162 -15.23 11.78 6.50
N LEU A 163 -14.43 11.09 5.68
CA LEU A 163 -13.28 11.64 4.95
C LEU A 163 -13.76 12.69 3.92
N ARG A 164 -13.67 13.97 4.28
CA ARG A 164 -13.53 15.05 3.31
C ARG A 164 -12.21 14.83 2.56
N ILE A 165 -12.28 14.72 1.23
CA ILE A 165 -11.13 14.60 0.34
C ILE A 165 -10.37 15.94 0.39
N GLU A 166 -9.34 16.01 1.22
CA GLU A 166 -8.43 17.17 1.29
C GLU A 166 -7.40 17.07 0.15
N PRO A 167 -7.42 17.98 -0.85
CA PRO A 167 -6.49 17.94 -1.98
C PRO A 167 -5.02 17.99 -1.57
N SER A 168 -4.75 18.56 -0.39
CA SER A 168 -3.42 18.73 0.18
C SER A 168 -2.74 17.43 0.62
N ARG A 169 -3.45 16.31 0.75
CA ARG A 169 -2.88 15.02 1.19
C ARG A 169 -2.98 13.91 0.17
N ASN A 170 -3.75 14.10 -0.90
CA ASN A 170 -3.97 13.05 -1.89
C ASN A 170 -2.89 13.11 -2.97
N LEU A 171 -2.04 12.07 -3.02
CA LEU A 171 -0.95 11.98 -3.99
C LEU A 171 -1.43 11.67 -5.40
N ARG A 172 -2.69 11.25 -5.60
CA ARG A 172 -3.29 10.99 -6.92
C ARG A 172 -3.26 12.22 -7.83
N GLN A 173 -3.13 13.43 -7.26
CA GLN A 173 -2.93 14.66 -8.04
C GLN A 173 -1.64 14.65 -8.87
N TYR A 174 -0.67 13.80 -8.56
CA TYR A 174 0.59 13.67 -9.30
C TYR A 174 0.58 12.57 -10.38
N THR A 175 -0.56 11.91 -10.61
CA THR A 175 -0.66 10.81 -11.57
C THR A 175 -0.21 11.23 -12.96
N HIS A 176 -0.78 12.33 -13.49
CA HIS A 176 -0.41 12.85 -14.81
C HIS A 176 1.06 13.27 -14.86
N ASN A 177 1.54 13.99 -13.84
CA ASN A 177 2.93 14.42 -13.74
C ASN A 177 3.94 13.25 -13.85
N LEU A 178 3.66 12.12 -13.19
CA LEU A 178 4.52 10.95 -13.24
C LEU A 178 4.46 10.26 -14.60
N ILE A 179 3.26 10.10 -15.17
CA ILE A 179 3.07 9.49 -16.49
C ILE A 179 3.74 10.34 -17.59
N ALA A 180 3.60 11.66 -17.53
CA ALA A 180 4.23 12.60 -18.46
C ALA A 180 5.77 12.53 -18.40
N ALA A 181 6.34 12.24 -17.23
CA ALA A 181 7.77 11.97 -17.05
C ALA A 181 8.20 10.55 -17.48
N GLY A 182 7.29 9.73 -18.02
CA GLY A 182 7.56 8.36 -18.44
C GLY A 182 7.65 7.36 -17.28
N VAL A 183 7.16 7.72 -16.09
CA VAL A 183 7.21 6.86 -14.91
C VAL A 183 5.97 5.96 -14.88
N ASP A 184 6.19 4.65 -14.91
CA ASP A 184 5.17 3.64 -14.68
C ASP A 184 5.49 2.82 -13.40
N ARG A 185 4.65 1.83 -13.06
CA ARG A 185 4.89 0.96 -11.89
C ARG A 185 6.21 0.19 -11.92
N MET A 186 6.78 -0.11 -13.07
CA MET A 186 8.04 -0.85 -13.20
C MET A 186 9.24 0.06 -12.96
N HIS A 187 9.13 1.33 -13.34
CA HIS A 187 10.19 2.34 -13.16
C HIS A 187 10.16 2.99 -11.76
N LEU A 188 9.13 2.75 -10.95
CA LEU A 188 9.03 3.24 -9.56
C LEU A 188 10.29 2.97 -8.74
N ALA A 189 10.91 1.79 -8.88
CA ALA A 189 12.09 1.38 -8.11
C ALA A 189 13.34 2.24 -8.38
N GLN A 190 13.38 2.98 -9.49
CA GLN A 190 14.50 3.83 -9.89
C GLN A 190 14.26 5.31 -9.55
N LEU A 191 13.08 5.65 -9.01
CA LEU A 191 12.76 7.03 -8.65
C LEU A 191 13.67 7.55 -7.55
N THR A 192 14.14 8.78 -7.75
CA THR A 192 14.92 9.53 -6.77
C THR A 192 14.16 10.79 -6.35
N ASN A 193 14.60 11.41 -5.26
CA ASN A 193 14.05 12.71 -4.87
C ASN A 193 14.26 13.77 -5.96
N ASP A 194 15.37 13.72 -6.70
CA ASP A 194 15.69 14.68 -7.75
C ASP A 194 14.80 14.50 -8.97
N THR A 195 14.53 13.27 -9.41
CA THR A 195 13.59 13.01 -10.52
C THR A 195 12.17 13.44 -10.14
N LEU A 196 11.75 13.21 -8.89
CA LEU A 196 10.44 13.65 -8.40
C LEU A 196 10.31 15.18 -8.33
N LEU A 197 11.40 15.90 -8.02
CA LEU A 197 11.40 17.36 -7.94
C LEU A 197 11.48 18.01 -9.33
N ASN A 198 12.43 17.57 -10.15
CA ASN A 198 12.80 18.25 -11.39
C ASN A 198 11.97 17.76 -12.59
N ASP A 199 11.76 16.45 -12.72
CA ASP A 199 11.09 15.86 -13.89
C ASP A 199 9.58 15.70 -13.64
N CYS A 200 9.20 15.29 -12.43
CA CYS A 200 7.79 15.13 -12.06
C CYS A 200 7.16 16.41 -11.47
N HIS A 201 7.95 17.47 -11.26
CA HIS A 201 7.52 18.76 -10.71
C HIS A 201 6.76 18.68 -9.37
N ILE A 202 7.13 17.74 -8.50
CA ILE A 202 6.50 17.59 -7.17
C ILE A 202 7.25 18.45 -6.15
N ALA A 203 6.92 19.73 -6.06
CA ALA A 203 7.62 20.67 -5.17
C ALA A 203 7.47 20.35 -3.66
N ASN A 204 6.38 19.69 -3.26
CA ASN A 204 6.13 19.36 -1.85
C ASN A 204 7.05 18.22 -1.37
N GLY A 205 8.01 18.56 -0.50
CA GLY A 205 8.99 17.62 0.04
C GLY A 205 8.39 16.48 0.86
N LEU A 206 7.29 16.72 1.59
CA LEU A 206 6.59 15.66 2.31
C LEU A 206 5.98 14.65 1.33
N HIS A 207 5.36 15.13 0.26
CA HIS A 207 4.77 14.24 -0.75
C HIS A 207 5.84 13.41 -1.46
N ARG A 208 6.98 14.01 -1.81
CA ARG A 208 8.11 13.26 -2.37
C ARG A 208 8.62 12.20 -1.39
N ALA A 209 8.79 12.55 -0.11
CA ALA A 209 9.19 11.58 0.91
C ALA A 209 8.19 10.42 1.04
N GLN A 210 6.88 10.69 1.00
CA GLN A 210 5.84 9.66 1.01
C GLN A 210 5.93 8.72 -0.19
N ILE A 211 6.09 9.29 -1.39
CA ILE A 211 6.23 8.51 -2.62
C ILE A 211 7.46 7.62 -2.51
N LEU A 212 8.61 8.15 -2.06
CA LEU A 212 9.85 7.38 -1.91
C LEU A 212 9.74 6.26 -0.86
N VAL A 213 9.08 6.51 0.28
CA VAL A 213 8.78 5.46 1.26
C VAL A 213 7.87 4.40 0.64
N GLY A 214 6.84 4.83 -0.09
CA GLY A 214 5.98 3.92 -0.86
C GLY A 214 6.78 3.06 -1.84
N VAL A 215 7.72 3.64 -2.59
CA VAL A 215 8.60 2.92 -3.53
C VAL A 215 9.45 1.88 -2.79
N GLN A 216 10.03 2.25 -1.65
CA GLN A 216 10.86 1.34 -0.87
C GLN A 216 10.05 0.17 -0.33
N ILE A 217 8.81 0.41 0.07
CA ILE A 217 7.95 -0.59 0.70
C ILE A 217 7.18 -1.43 -0.34
N TYR A 218 6.92 -0.88 -1.52
CA TYR A 218 6.11 -1.49 -2.57
C TYR A 218 6.54 -2.92 -2.98
N PRO A 219 7.84 -3.25 -3.11
CA PRO A 219 8.30 -4.62 -3.37
C PRO A 219 7.86 -5.63 -2.30
N TYR A 220 7.67 -5.20 -1.05
CA TYR A 220 7.27 -6.09 0.06
C TYR A 220 5.75 -6.33 0.10
N PHE A 221 4.96 -5.44 -0.49
CA PHE A 221 3.48 -5.49 -0.47
C PHE A 221 2.87 -5.79 -1.85
N GLY A 222 3.70 -6.00 -2.87
CA GLY A 222 3.39 -5.93 -4.31
C GLY A 222 2.36 -6.90 -4.90
N ALA A 223 1.55 -7.58 -4.10
CA ALA A 223 0.40 -8.35 -4.56
C ALA A 223 -0.72 -8.52 -3.50
N LEU A 224 -0.81 -7.64 -2.50
CA LEU A 224 -1.99 -7.59 -1.63
C LEU A 224 -3.12 -6.80 -2.31
N ASN A 225 -4.33 -7.35 -2.24
CA ASN A 225 -5.55 -6.61 -2.57
C ASN A 225 -5.61 -5.34 -1.70
N LEU A 226 -5.80 -4.17 -2.33
CA LEU A 226 -5.72 -2.83 -1.73
C LEU A 226 -6.61 -2.65 -0.48
N SER A 227 -7.59 -3.54 -0.27
CA SER A 227 -8.44 -3.58 0.92
C SER A 227 -7.71 -3.95 2.22
N CYS A 228 -6.61 -4.71 2.16
CA CYS A 228 -5.95 -5.27 3.35
C CYS A 228 -4.91 -4.32 3.97
N ALA A 229 -4.27 -3.47 3.16
CA ALA A 229 -3.28 -2.47 3.63
C ALA A 229 -3.88 -1.43 4.61
N PHE A 230 -5.21 -1.22 4.56
CA PHE A 230 -5.94 -0.27 5.39
C PHE A 230 -6.00 -0.67 6.88
N GLN A 231 -5.79 -1.95 7.19
CA GLN A 231 -5.92 -2.48 8.55
C GLN A 231 -4.59 -2.48 9.33
N VAL A 232 -3.46 -2.60 8.62
CA VAL A 232 -2.09 -2.64 9.17
C VAL A 232 -1.61 -1.26 9.65
N LEU A 233 -1.98 -0.17 8.96
CA LEU A 233 -1.52 1.19 9.28
C LEU A 233 -2.21 1.82 10.52
N GLN A 234 -3.15 1.12 11.16
CA GLN A 234 -3.79 1.59 12.39
C GLN A 234 -3.01 1.20 13.66
N SER A 235 -2.00 0.32 13.54
CA SER A 235 -1.21 -0.23 14.64
C SER A 235 0.27 0.17 14.53
N GLY A 236 0.58 1.43 14.87
CA GLY A 236 1.87 1.92 15.41
C GLY A 236 3.18 1.61 14.66
N GLY A 237 3.80 2.63 14.05
CA GLY A 237 5.15 2.55 13.47
C GLY A 237 6.30 2.49 14.50
N VAL A 238 7.44 1.97 14.07
CA VAL A 238 8.69 1.84 14.86
C VAL A 238 9.77 2.74 14.26
N ASP A 239 10.42 3.53 15.11
CA ASP A 239 11.53 4.42 14.79
C ASP A 239 12.81 3.64 14.44
N SER A 240 13.45 4.01 13.33
CA SER A 240 14.72 3.48 12.85
C SER A 240 15.86 4.33 13.36
N GLU A 241 16.54 3.92 14.43
CA GLU A 241 17.98 4.23 14.62
C GLU A 241 18.72 3.36 15.65
N ASN A 242 18.08 2.35 16.26
CA ASN A 242 18.77 1.31 17.00
C ASN A 242 18.28 -0.05 16.52
N ALA A 243 19.00 -0.66 15.56
CA ALA A 243 18.82 -2.08 15.27
C ALA A 243 19.19 -2.86 16.54
N PRO A 244 18.24 -3.59 17.18
CA PRO A 244 18.57 -4.33 18.37
C PRO A 244 19.37 -5.57 17.94
N THR A 245 20.64 -5.62 18.33
CA THR A 245 21.30 -6.90 18.57
C THR A 245 20.47 -7.63 19.63
N PRO A 246 19.94 -8.84 19.36
CA PRO A 246 19.09 -9.50 20.33
C PRO A 246 19.98 -10.06 21.44
N ASP A 247 20.03 -9.34 22.57
CA ASP A 247 20.47 -9.91 23.84
C ASP A 247 19.35 -10.80 24.40
N CYS A 248 19.73 -12.01 24.80
CA CYS A 248 18.86 -13.09 25.22
C CYS A 248 18.31 -12.83 26.62
N SER A 249 17.31 -11.97 26.80
CA SER A 249 16.62 -11.89 28.11
C SER A 249 15.24 -11.23 28.20
N ASP A 250 14.58 -10.83 27.12
CA ASP A 250 13.27 -10.15 27.23
C ASP A 250 12.11 -10.93 26.59
N ARG A 251 11.34 -11.67 27.42
CA ARG A 251 10.01 -12.19 27.09
C ARG A 251 9.01 -11.04 26.99
N ARG A 252 9.03 -10.28 25.88
CA ARG A 252 7.93 -9.35 25.56
C ARG A 252 6.77 -10.12 24.93
N GLU A 253 5.57 -9.77 25.35
CA GLU A 253 4.30 -10.41 24.99
C GLU A 253 4.15 -10.59 23.46
N ILE A 254 3.98 -11.85 23.03
CA ILE A 254 3.93 -12.30 21.62
C ILE A 254 2.54 -12.00 20.99
N SER A 255 1.81 -11.01 21.51
CA SER A 255 0.41 -10.74 21.16
C SER A 255 0.23 -9.83 19.94
N ASN A 256 1.30 -9.38 19.27
CA ASN A 256 1.20 -8.39 18.21
C ASN A 256 2.08 -8.68 16.97
N ARG A 257 2.07 -9.94 16.48
CA ARG A 257 2.70 -10.29 15.20
C ARG A 257 1.80 -9.88 14.02
N GLU A 258 2.34 -9.06 13.12
CA GLU A 258 1.62 -8.39 12.03
C GLU A 258 1.30 -9.31 10.84
N LEU A 259 2.06 -10.40 10.68
CA LEU A 259 1.86 -11.39 9.62
C LEU A 259 1.17 -12.64 10.18
N ASP A 260 0.13 -13.09 9.50
CA ASP A 260 -0.51 -14.36 9.83
C ASP A 260 0.36 -15.53 9.39
N VAL A 261 0.96 -15.45 8.20
CA VAL A 261 1.65 -16.58 7.57
C VAL A 261 2.91 -16.13 6.81
N PHE A 262 4.03 -16.81 7.08
CA PHE A 262 5.19 -16.85 6.20
C PHE A 262 5.19 -18.17 5.42
N ILE A 263 5.40 -18.15 4.10
CA ILE A 263 5.50 -19.36 3.28
C ILE A 263 6.94 -19.52 2.79
N SER A 264 7.60 -20.58 3.24
CA SER A 264 8.90 -21.03 2.74
C SER A 264 8.72 -22.16 1.72
N TYR A 265 9.45 -22.10 0.61
CA TYR A 265 9.38 -23.12 -0.44
C TYR A 265 10.67 -23.16 -1.27
N ARG A 266 10.95 -24.32 -1.87
CA ARG A 266 12.04 -24.43 -2.84
C ARG A 266 11.60 -23.90 -4.20
N ARG A 267 12.22 -22.83 -4.68
CA ARG A 267 11.86 -22.19 -5.96
C ARG A 267 11.91 -23.12 -7.18
N SER A 268 12.82 -24.10 -7.19
CA SER A 268 12.98 -25.03 -8.31
C SER A 268 11.86 -26.07 -8.42
N THR A 269 11.13 -26.35 -7.33
CA THR A 269 10.20 -27.49 -7.26
C THR A 269 8.83 -27.16 -6.65
N GLY A 270 8.71 -26.11 -5.84
CA GLY A 270 7.52 -25.78 -5.06
C GLY A 270 6.87 -24.44 -5.36
N ASP A 271 7.29 -23.75 -6.42
CA ASP A 271 6.72 -22.47 -6.88
C ASP A 271 5.19 -22.53 -7.09
N ARG A 272 4.71 -23.60 -7.74
CA ARG A 272 3.28 -23.80 -8.04
C ARG A 272 2.45 -24.00 -6.78
N LEU A 273 2.88 -24.92 -5.92
CA LEU A 273 2.16 -25.24 -4.68
C LEU A 273 2.18 -24.06 -3.71
N ALA A 274 3.32 -23.38 -3.56
CA ALA A 274 3.44 -22.22 -2.68
C ALA A 274 2.55 -21.04 -3.16
N SER A 275 2.51 -20.79 -4.48
CA SER A 275 1.62 -19.78 -5.07
C SER A 275 0.14 -20.13 -4.86
N LEU A 276 -0.22 -21.41 -4.97
CA LEU A 276 -1.58 -21.89 -4.77
C LEU A 276 -2.03 -21.75 -3.31
N VAL A 277 -1.19 -22.16 -2.35
CA VAL A 277 -1.43 -21.98 -0.92
C VAL A 277 -1.62 -20.49 -0.59
N ARG A 278 -0.74 -19.63 -1.13
CA ARG A 278 -0.88 -18.18 -0.99
C ARG A 278 -2.22 -17.68 -1.52
N ALA A 279 -2.62 -18.07 -2.72
CA ALA A 279 -3.88 -17.62 -3.31
C ALA A 279 -5.10 -18.00 -2.45
N HIS A 280 -5.13 -19.24 -1.93
CA HIS A 280 -6.22 -19.70 -1.07
C HIS A 280 -6.29 -18.98 0.28
N LEU A 281 -5.14 -18.65 0.87
CA LEU A 281 -5.05 -17.91 2.14
C LEU A 281 -5.42 -16.44 1.96
N LEU A 282 -4.96 -15.80 0.88
CA LEU A 282 -5.34 -14.42 0.54
C LEU A 282 -6.84 -14.30 0.29
N ALA A 283 -7.46 -15.27 -0.38
CA ALA A 283 -8.91 -15.32 -0.59
C ALA A 283 -9.72 -15.40 0.72
N ARG A 284 -9.09 -15.81 1.82
CA ARG A 284 -9.66 -15.92 3.17
C ARG A 284 -9.20 -14.79 4.11
N ASN A 285 -8.62 -13.71 3.55
CA ASN A 285 -8.15 -12.52 4.25
C ASN A 285 -7.00 -12.74 5.25
N TYR A 286 -6.17 -13.77 5.04
CA TYR A 286 -4.92 -13.90 5.79
C TYR A 286 -3.82 -13.02 5.21
N THR A 287 -2.97 -12.44 6.07
CA THR A 287 -1.74 -11.76 5.62
C THR A 287 -0.63 -12.78 5.38
N VAL A 288 -0.18 -12.89 4.13
CA VAL A 288 0.75 -13.93 3.69
C VAL A 288 1.99 -13.32 3.05
N PHE A 289 3.15 -13.64 3.60
CA PHE A 289 4.45 -13.38 2.99
C PHE A 289 4.89 -14.61 2.18
N LEU A 290 5.14 -14.44 0.88
CA LEU A 290 5.69 -15.47 -0.01
C LEU A 290 6.95 -14.91 -0.66
N ASP A 291 8.07 -15.59 -0.46
CA ASP A 291 9.36 -15.19 -1.01
C ASP A 291 9.36 -15.22 -2.55
N VAL A 292 9.44 -14.07 -3.23
CA VAL A 292 9.72 -13.99 -4.67
C VAL A 292 10.66 -12.83 -4.99
N LEU A 293 11.73 -13.18 -5.70
CA LEU A 293 12.77 -12.37 -6.37
C LEU A 293 12.40 -10.93 -6.76
N SER A 294 13.14 -9.97 -6.19
CA SER A 294 13.88 -8.90 -6.90
C SER A 294 14.34 -7.84 -5.90
N MET A 295 15.43 -8.09 -5.17
CA MET A 295 16.15 -7.01 -4.49
C MET A 295 17.67 -7.18 -4.62
N PRO A 296 18.43 -6.08 -4.72
CA PRO A 296 19.88 -6.12 -4.88
C PRO A 296 20.56 -6.87 -3.73
N ALA A 297 21.60 -7.63 -4.05
CA ALA A 297 22.40 -8.37 -3.08
C ALA A 297 22.92 -7.44 -1.97
N GLY A 298 22.54 -7.70 -0.71
CA GLY A 298 23.09 -7.02 0.46
C GLY A 298 22.13 -6.79 1.64
N LYS A 299 20.81 -6.65 1.40
CA LYS A 299 19.78 -6.40 2.46
C LYS A 299 18.72 -7.52 2.59
N PHE A 300 18.95 -8.65 1.91
CA PHE A 300 17.98 -9.73 1.74
C PHE A 300 17.81 -10.58 3.02
N THR A 301 18.89 -10.76 3.77
CA THR A 301 18.88 -11.58 5.00
C THR A 301 18.01 -10.98 6.10
N GLU A 302 18.15 -9.67 6.34
CA GLU A 302 17.48 -8.97 7.43
C GLU A 302 15.97 -8.92 7.20
N SER A 303 15.55 -8.76 5.94
CA SER A 303 14.13 -8.71 5.56
C SER A 303 13.42 -10.05 5.77
N ILE A 304 14.01 -11.16 5.33
CA ILE A 304 13.42 -12.49 5.53
C ILE A 304 13.34 -12.82 7.02
N ARG A 305 14.41 -12.54 7.75
CA ARG A 305 14.47 -12.76 9.19
C ARG A 305 13.39 -11.97 9.94
N ALA A 306 13.20 -10.69 9.59
CA ALA A 306 12.15 -9.85 10.16
C ALA A 306 10.74 -10.34 9.78
N ALA A 307 10.54 -10.80 8.54
CA ALA A 307 9.26 -11.35 8.10
C ALA A 307 8.88 -12.62 8.87
N ILE A 308 9.84 -13.52 9.12
CA ILE A 308 9.60 -14.73 9.93
C ILE A 308 9.32 -14.34 11.39
N TYR A 309 10.11 -13.43 11.96
CA TYR A 309 9.91 -12.93 13.33
C TYR A 309 8.51 -12.36 13.54
N ASN A 310 8.01 -11.59 12.57
CA ASN A 310 6.68 -10.98 12.61
C ASN A 310 5.54 -11.92 12.19
N SER A 311 5.82 -13.19 11.90
CA SER A 311 4.82 -14.17 11.45
C SER A 311 4.33 -15.07 12.57
N ASN A 312 3.01 -15.23 12.67
CA ASN A 312 2.37 -16.15 13.61
C ASN A 312 2.58 -17.61 13.20
N ASN A 313 2.37 -17.90 11.92
CA ASN A 313 2.51 -19.23 11.34
C ASN A 313 3.64 -19.23 10.30
N TYR A 314 4.35 -20.34 10.22
CA TYR A 314 5.38 -20.60 9.22
C TYR A 314 5.01 -21.86 8.46
N ILE A 315 4.62 -21.71 7.19
CA ILE A 315 4.25 -22.82 6.32
C ILE A 315 5.49 -23.21 5.51
N LEU A 316 5.89 -24.49 5.62
CA LEU A 316 7.00 -25.06 4.86
C LEU A 316 6.45 -25.96 3.76
N VAL A 317 6.64 -25.56 2.50
CA VAL A 317 6.18 -26.33 1.34
C VAL A 317 7.24 -27.37 0.97
N LEU A 318 6.90 -28.63 1.21
CA LEU A 318 7.76 -29.80 1.03
C LEU A 318 7.39 -30.53 -0.26
N THR A 319 8.21 -30.32 -1.30
CA THR A 319 8.09 -30.95 -2.63
C THR A 319 9.29 -31.87 -2.87
N ASN A 320 9.19 -32.78 -3.84
CA ASN A 320 10.28 -33.71 -4.12
C ASN A 320 11.62 -32.96 -4.35
N GLY A 321 12.67 -33.39 -3.66
CA GLY A 321 14.01 -32.78 -3.72
C GLY A 321 14.17 -31.41 -3.06
N CYS A 322 13.16 -30.88 -2.36
CA CYS A 322 13.23 -29.53 -1.77
C CYS A 322 14.31 -29.39 -0.67
N LEU A 323 14.64 -30.46 0.03
CA LEU A 323 15.63 -30.50 1.12
C LEU A 323 17.01 -31.00 0.67
N ASP A 324 17.22 -31.29 -0.61
CA ASP A 324 18.48 -31.91 -1.07
C ASP A 324 19.71 -31.04 -0.81
N ARG A 325 19.56 -29.70 -0.84
CA ARG A 325 20.64 -28.76 -0.52
C ARG A 325 20.81 -28.52 0.99
N CYS A 326 19.85 -28.95 1.80
CA CYS A 326 19.95 -28.88 3.25
C CYS A 326 20.68 -30.11 3.83
N ARG A 327 20.87 -31.17 3.03
CA ARG A 327 21.59 -32.37 3.47
C ARG A 327 23.04 -32.03 3.78
N ASN A 328 23.50 -32.37 4.99
CA ASN A 328 24.83 -32.09 5.53
C ASN A 328 25.24 -30.60 5.49
N ASP A 329 24.27 -29.67 5.48
CA ASP A 329 24.53 -28.23 5.49
C ASP A 329 24.86 -27.73 6.91
N HIS A 330 25.97 -28.21 7.48
CA HIS A 330 26.38 -27.84 8.85
C HIS A 330 26.76 -26.36 9.03
N LYS A 331 26.89 -25.61 7.92
CA LYS A 331 27.24 -24.18 7.92
C LYS A 331 26.02 -23.27 7.74
N CYS A 332 24.82 -23.84 7.56
CA CYS A 332 23.58 -23.09 7.34
C CYS A 332 23.69 -22.13 6.14
N GLU A 333 24.24 -22.62 5.03
CA GLU A 333 24.41 -21.85 3.79
C GLU A 333 23.12 -21.83 2.95
N ASP A 334 22.27 -22.86 3.04
CA ASP A 334 21.01 -22.90 2.30
C ASP A 334 19.92 -22.06 2.98
N TRP A 335 19.17 -21.31 2.17
CA TRP A 335 18.13 -20.41 2.66
C TRP A 335 17.01 -21.13 3.40
N ILE A 336 16.56 -22.29 2.92
CA ILE A 336 15.49 -23.05 3.59
C ILE A 336 15.96 -23.50 4.97
N HIS A 337 17.23 -23.92 5.07
CA HIS A 337 17.82 -24.29 6.34
C HIS A 337 17.80 -23.09 7.32
N ARG A 338 18.29 -21.93 6.90
CA ARG A 338 18.29 -20.71 7.73
C ARG A 338 16.90 -20.29 8.19
N GLU A 339 15.92 -20.31 7.28
CA GLU A 339 14.54 -19.93 7.58
C GLU A 339 13.88 -20.87 8.59
N ILE A 340 14.13 -22.18 8.47
CA ILE A 340 13.62 -23.19 9.41
C ILE A 340 14.17 -22.94 10.81
N VAL A 341 15.49 -22.72 10.92
CA VAL A 341 16.15 -22.43 12.20
C VAL A 341 15.57 -21.16 12.83
N TRP A 342 15.40 -20.08 12.05
CA TRP A 342 14.76 -18.86 12.53
C TRP A 342 13.31 -19.06 12.97
N ALA A 343 12.52 -19.85 12.22
CA ALA A 343 11.14 -20.13 12.58
C ALA A 343 11.03 -20.88 13.92
N MET A 344 12.00 -21.77 14.21
CA MET A 344 12.11 -22.45 15.50
C MET A 344 12.55 -21.49 16.61
N GLU A 345 13.60 -20.70 16.39
CA GLU A 345 14.10 -19.69 17.34
C GLU A 345 12.99 -18.69 17.75
N TYR A 346 12.21 -18.25 16.77
CA TYR A 346 11.10 -17.31 16.97
C TYR A 346 9.81 -18.00 17.39
N ASN A 347 9.82 -19.31 17.62
CA ASN A 347 8.65 -20.06 18.11
C ASN A 347 7.40 -19.78 17.26
N CYS A 348 7.56 -19.76 15.93
CA CYS A 348 6.46 -19.71 14.98
C CYS A 348 5.69 -21.04 15.01
N ASN A 349 4.41 -21.01 14.64
CA ASN A 349 3.65 -22.23 14.41
C ASN A 349 4.06 -22.84 13.06
N ILE A 350 5.00 -23.79 13.09
CA ILE A 350 5.53 -24.44 11.88
C ILE A 350 4.54 -25.50 11.39
N ILE A 351 4.08 -25.36 10.14
CA ILE A 351 3.13 -26.26 9.48
C ILE A 351 3.75 -26.79 8.18
N PRO A 352 4.23 -28.04 8.17
CA PRO A 352 4.69 -28.68 6.94
C PRO A 352 3.53 -28.96 5.98
N VAL A 353 3.68 -28.58 4.71
CA VAL A 353 2.73 -28.87 3.63
C VAL A 353 3.40 -29.79 2.62
N PHE A 354 2.96 -31.03 2.54
CA PHE A 354 3.55 -32.05 1.69
C PHE A 354 2.88 -32.07 0.32
N ASP A 355 3.69 -32.08 -0.74
CA ASP A 355 3.27 -32.56 -2.05
C ASP A 355 3.14 -34.10 -2.03
N GLY A 356 2.30 -34.65 -2.90
CA GLY A 356 2.02 -36.09 -2.94
C GLY A 356 3.23 -36.98 -3.22
N ASN A 357 4.31 -36.39 -3.74
CA ASN A 357 5.56 -37.07 -4.12
C ASN A 357 6.74 -36.75 -3.18
N PHE A 358 6.50 -36.15 -2.01
CA PHE A 358 7.57 -35.83 -1.06
C PHE A 358 7.92 -37.03 -0.18
N GLU A 359 9.22 -37.28 -0.03
CA GLU A 359 9.77 -38.27 0.89
C GLU A 359 10.79 -37.60 1.82
N TRP A 360 10.76 -37.96 3.10
CA TRP A 360 11.73 -37.44 4.07
C TRP A 360 13.12 -38.03 3.81
N PRO A 361 14.19 -37.20 3.77
CA PRO A 361 15.55 -37.70 3.83
C PRO A 361 15.83 -38.37 5.18
N ASN A 362 16.88 -39.19 5.23
CA ASN A 362 17.32 -39.82 6.47
C ASN A 362 17.60 -38.74 7.54
N PRO A 363 17.06 -38.85 8.77
CA PRO A 363 17.33 -37.90 9.86
C PRO A 363 18.81 -37.59 10.06
N GLU A 364 19.71 -38.55 9.87
CA GLU A 364 21.16 -38.35 10.04
C GLU A 364 21.79 -37.46 8.96
N GLU A 365 21.15 -37.33 7.79
CA GLU A 365 21.62 -36.47 6.70
C GLU A 365 21.23 -35.00 6.92
N LEU A 366 20.30 -34.70 7.83
CA LEU A 366 19.89 -33.33 8.13
C LEU A 366 20.68 -32.77 9.32
N PRO A 367 21.10 -31.48 9.25
CA PRO A 367 21.72 -30.76 10.36
C PRO A 367 20.90 -30.80 11.67
N GLU A 368 21.60 -30.88 12.80
CA GLU A 368 20.98 -31.19 14.10
C GLU A 368 19.92 -30.19 14.55
N ASP A 369 20.15 -28.93 14.22
CA ASP A 369 19.34 -27.75 14.47
C ASP A 369 18.02 -27.74 13.68
N MET A 370 17.96 -28.36 12.50
CA MET A 370 16.72 -28.45 11.72
C MET A 370 16.00 -29.80 11.81
N ARG A 371 16.63 -30.86 12.33
CA ARG A 371 16.02 -32.22 12.43
C ARG A 371 14.64 -32.24 13.08
N GLN A 372 14.37 -31.30 13.98
CA GLN A 372 13.09 -31.21 14.69
C GLN A 372 11.89 -31.03 13.75
N ILE A 373 12.07 -30.52 12.51
CA ILE A 373 10.97 -30.35 11.53
C ILE A 373 10.19 -31.65 11.27
N GLN A 374 10.84 -32.80 11.36
CA GLN A 374 10.20 -34.10 11.11
C GLN A 374 9.15 -34.46 12.16
N THR A 375 9.18 -33.81 13.32
CA THR A 375 8.23 -34.05 14.41
C THR A 375 6.96 -33.20 14.33
N TYR A 376 6.94 -32.21 13.44
CA TYR A 376 5.81 -31.29 13.30
C TYR A 376 4.66 -31.94 12.53
N HIS A 377 3.43 -31.66 12.97
CA HIS A 377 2.23 -32.14 12.31
C HIS A 377 1.98 -31.37 11.01
N GLY A 378 2.17 -32.04 9.87
CA GLY A 378 1.91 -31.47 8.55
C GLY A 378 0.61 -31.95 7.90
N ILE A 379 0.34 -31.41 6.71
CA ILE A 379 -0.81 -31.77 5.87
C ILE A 379 -0.36 -32.07 4.44
N THR A 380 -0.94 -33.09 3.83
CA THR A 380 -0.65 -33.44 2.43
C THR A 380 -1.64 -32.75 1.51
N TRP A 381 -1.14 -32.02 0.52
CA TRP A 381 -1.95 -31.41 -0.53
C TRP A 381 -2.70 -32.47 -1.35
N ARG A 382 -3.99 -32.26 -1.56
CA ARG A 382 -4.84 -33.10 -2.41
C ARG A 382 -5.68 -32.24 -3.34
N HIS A 383 -5.57 -32.50 -4.65
CA HIS A 383 -6.25 -31.72 -5.69
C HIS A 383 -7.78 -31.90 -5.70
N ASP A 384 -8.28 -33.07 -5.30
CA ASP A 384 -9.71 -33.43 -5.38
C ASP A 384 -10.61 -32.68 -4.37
N TYR A 385 -10.04 -32.13 -3.29
CA TYR A 385 -10.80 -31.54 -2.17
C TYR A 385 -10.13 -30.28 -1.61
N GLN A 386 -9.98 -29.27 -2.46
CA GLN A 386 -9.23 -28.04 -2.14
C GLN A 386 -9.80 -27.30 -0.91
N ASP A 387 -11.12 -27.11 -0.83
CA ASP A 387 -11.72 -26.35 0.28
C ASP A 387 -11.59 -27.05 1.64
N ALA A 388 -11.78 -28.37 1.67
CA ALA A 388 -11.60 -29.16 2.89
C ALA A 388 -10.14 -29.12 3.36
N TRP A 389 -9.20 -29.16 2.42
CA TRP A 389 -7.77 -29.04 2.72
C TRP A 389 -7.43 -27.67 3.32
N VAL A 390 -7.96 -26.58 2.76
CA VAL A 390 -7.70 -25.24 3.30
C VAL A 390 -8.32 -25.07 4.69
N SER A 391 -9.52 -25.61 4.93
CA SER A 391 -10.12 -25.58 6.27
C SER A 391 -9.28 -26.33 7.32
N GLU A 392 -8.63 -27.43 6.93
CA GLU A 392 -7.71 -28.15 7.82
C GLU A 392 -6.42 -27.35 8.07
N LEU A 393 -5.88 -26.68 7.05
CA LEU A 393 -4.76 -25.75 7.22
C LEU A 393 -5.12 -24.61 8.19
N GLU A 394 -6.30 -24.01 8.05
CA GLU A 394 -6.80 -22.98 8.98
C GLU A 394 -6.92 -23.49 10.40
N ARG A 395 -7.36 -24.74 10.58
CA ARG A 395 -7.44 -25.37 11.90
C ARG A 395 -6.06 -25.42 12.53
N LEU A 396 -5.05 -25.89 11.81
CA LEU A 396 -3.66 -25.96 12.30
C LEU A 396 -3.10 -24.58 12.63
N MET A 397 -3.42 -23.55 11.85
CA MET A 397 -3.03 -22.17 12.15
C MET A 397 -3.68 -21.62 13.43
N LYS A 398 -4.89 -22.09 13.79
CA LYS A 398 -5.65 -21.63 14.96
C LYS A 398 -5.36 -22.42 16.25
N VAL A 399 -4.91 -23.67 16.16
CA VAL A 399 -4.72 -24.58 17.32
C VAL A 399 -3.75 -24.02 18.37
N GLN A 400 -2.69 -23.30 17.97
CA GLN A 400 -1.77 -22.67 18.94
C GLN A 400 -2.36 -21.44 19.67
N ARG A 401 -3.38 -20.76 19.11
CA ARG A 401 -4.07 -19.66 19.83
C ARG A 401 -4.84 -20.19 21.04
N GLY A 402 -5.37 -21.42 20.98
CA GLY A 402 -6.15 -22.05 22.05
C GLY A 402 -5.33 -22.66 23.19
N PHE A 403 -4.16 -23.25 22.88
CA PHE A 403 -3.28 -23.80 23.92
C PHE A 403 -2.64 -22.70 24.80
N ARG A 404 -2.36 -21.53 24.24
CA ARG A 404 -1.80 -20.37 24.97
C ARG A 404 -2.75 -19.75 25.99
N GLN A 405 -4.07 -19.84 25.81
CA GLN A 405 -5.04 -19.31 26.79
C GLN A 405 -5.33 -20.26 27.96
N ARG A 406 -5.03 -21.56 27.84
CA ARG A 406 -5.31 -22.56 28.89
C ARG A 406 -4.18 -22.75 29.89
N SER A 407 -2.94 -22.42 29.53
CA SER A 407 -1.76 -22.56 30.41
C SER A 407 -1.65 -21.49 31.50
N ASP A 408 -2.36 -20.37 31.38
CA ASP A 408 -2.35 -19.28 32.37
C ASP A 408 -3.34 -19.46 33.54
N ASN A 409 -4.15 -20.53 33.56
CA ASN A 409 -5.22 -20.73 34.54
C ASN A 409 -5.04 -21.94 35.48
N THR A 410 -3.85 -22.52 35.57
CA THR A 410 -3.54 -23.59 36.52
C THR A 410 -2.42 -23.18 37.47
N GLU A 411 -2.76 -22.38 38.49
CA GLU A 411 -1.99 -22.36 39.73
C GLU A 411 -2.28 -23.62 40.54
N PRO A 412 -1.26 -24.28 41.13
CA PRO A 412 -1.47 -25.39 42.04
C PRO A 412 -1.93 -24.83 43.39
N ARG A 413 -3.13 -25.21 43.82
CA ARG A 413 -3.57 -25.01 45.21
C ARG A 413 -2.70 -25.87 46.14
N SER A 414 -1.69 -25.26 46.74
CA SER A 414 -0.96 -25.83 47.87
C SER A 414 -1.79 -25.69 49.14
N SER A 415 -1.91 -26.81 49.86
CA SER A 415 -2.49 -26.97 51.20
C SER A 415 -1.66 -26.28 52.28
#